data_AF-A0ABD3J7L0-F1
#
_entry.id   AF-A0ABD3J7L0-F1
#
_cell.length_a   1.000
_cell.length_b   1.000
_cell.length_c   1.000
_cell.angle_alpha   90.00
_cell.angle_beta   90.00
_cell.angle_gamma   90.00
#
_symmetry.space_group_name_H-M   'P 1'
#
loop_
_entity.id
_entity.type
_entity.pdbx_description
1 polymer ?
#
loop_
_entity_poly.entity_id
_entity_poly.type
_entity_poly.pdbx_seq_one_letter_code
_entity_poly.pdbx_strand_id
1 'polypeptide(L)'
;MSSPPSSSSSSTSPPACPKKMITLRSSDGATFEIEEAAALLSKTLESMIGENCAGTPIPLPNIAGKILAGVVEFCSKHAEAGVDAESLRAWDAEFVAVDQATLFDYIQAANFLEIPTLLELGCQTVADMIKGKTPDEIQKVFNIKASFTPEEEEEVRKANPWAFE
;
A
#
# COMPACT_ATOMS: atom_id res chain seq x y z
N MET A 1 68.34 0.67 -12.65
CA MET A 1 67.09 1.38 -12.34
C MET A 1 65.97 0.54 -12.90
N SER A 2 65.37 -0.33 -12.08
CA SER A 2 64.28 -1.21 -12.50
C SER A 2 63.09 -0.96 -11.57
N SER A 3 61.98 -0.53 -12.16
CA SER A 3 60.74 -0.12 -11.48
C SER A 3 60.07 -1.26 -10.70
N PRO A 4 59.28 -0.97 -9.65
CA PRO A 4 58.55 -1.98 -8.89
C PRO A 4 57.25 -2.39 -9.61
N PRO A 5 56.69 -3.57 -9.30
CA PRO A 5 55.38 -3.96 -9.81
C PRO A 5 54.26 -3.21 -9.06
N SER A 6 53.29 -2.72 -9.83
CA SER A 6 52.08 -2.08 -9.35
C SER A 6 51.23 -3.08 -8.55
N SER A 7 50.89 -2.69 -7.32
CA SER A 7 49.92 -3.38 -6.47
C SER A 7 48.54 -3.35 -7.11
N SER A 8 48.04 -4.51 -7.53
CA SER A 8 46.64 -4.69 -7.93
C SER A 8 45.78 -4.67 -6.67
N SER A 9 45.23 -3.51 -6.32
CA SER A 9 44.21 -3.38 -5.28
C SER A 9 42.89 -3.91 -5.83
N SER A 10 42.60 -5.18 -5.59
CA SER A 10 41.28 -5.75 -5.81
C SER A 10 40.32 -5.18 -4.76
N SER A 11 39.50 -4.22 -5.18
CA SER A 11 38.39 -3.68 -4.40
C SER A 11 37.30 -4.75 -4.29
N THR A 12 37.41 -5.64 -3.30
CA THR A 12 36.33 -6.55 -2.95
C THR A 12 35.23 -5.74 -2.27
N SER A 13 34.13 -5.49 -2.99
CA SER A 13 32.88 -4.99 -2.41
C SER A 13 32.44 -5.89 -1.24
N PRO A 14 31.88 -5.34 -0.16
CA PRO A 14 31.40 -6.16 0.94
C PRO A 14 30.31 -7.13 0.44
N PRO A 15 30.22 -8.36 0.98
CA PRO A 15 29.12 -9.26 0.67
C PRO A 15 27.81 -8.59 1.08
N ALA A 16 26.89 -8.41 0.14
CA ALA A 16 25.54 -8.01 0.45
C ALA A 16 24.98 -9.01 1.46
N CYS A 17 24.52 -8.53 2.63
CA CYS A 17 23.84 -9.36 3.60
C CYS A 17 22.71 -10.14 2.90
N PRO A 18 22.60 -11.46 3.10
CA PRO A 18 21.56 -12.24 2.44
C PRO A 18 20.19 -11.73 2.90
N LYS A 19 19.44 -11.13 1.97
CA LYS A 19 18.08 -10.67 2.21
C LYS A 19 17.19 -11.88 2.43
N LYS A 20 16.59 -12.02 3.62
CA LYS A 20 15.65 -13.09 3.91
C LYS A 20 14.35 -12.83 3.13
N MET A 21 13.97 -13.77 2.28
CA MET A 21 12.77 -13.69 1.44
C MET A 21 11.65 -14.53 2.04
N ILE A 22 10.42 -14.05 1.88
CA ILE A 22 9.21 -14.64 2.43
C ILE A 22 8.23 -14.83 1.27
N THR A 23 7.62 -16.02 1.20
CA THR A 23 6.64 -16.31 0.17
C THR A 23 5.24 -16.08 0.71
N LEU A 24 4.44 -15.27 0.01
CA LEU A 24 3.02 -15.04 0.25
C LEU A 24 2.21 -15.75 -0.83
N ARG A 25 1.00 -16.21 -0.50
CA ARG A 25 0.07 -16.82 -1.45
C ARG A 25 -1.29 -16.15 -1.40
N SER A 26 -1.76 -15.61 -2.52
CA SER A 26 -3.08 -14.97 -2.64
C SER A 26 -4.23 -15.98 -2.68
N SER A 27 -5.45 -15.46 -2.60
CA SER A 27 -6.71 -16.22 -2.63
C SER A 27 -6.93 -17.00 -3.93
N ASP A 28 -6.45 -16.46 -5.06
CA ASP A 28 -6.47 -17.10 -6.39
C ASP A 28 -5.29 -18.07 -6.61
N GLY A 29 -4.46 -18.27 -5.59
CA GLY A 29 -3.38 -19.23 -5.58
C GLY A 29 -2.05 -18.74 -6.17
N ALA A 30 -1.96 -17.49 -6.65
CA ALA A 30 -0.70 -16.89 -7.05
C ALA A 30 0.25 -16.72 -5.86
N THR A 31 1.55 -16.77 -6.12
CA THR A 31 2.60 -16.68 -5.09
C THR A 31 3.51 -15.50 -5.36
N PHE A 32 3.91 -14.80 -4.31
CA PHE A 32 4.73 -13.59 -4.37
C PHE A 32 5.87 -13.70 -3.37
N GLU A 33 7.04 -13.21 -3.73
CA GLU A 33 8.19 -13.13 -2.83
C GLU A 33 8.38 -11.69 -2.38
N ILE A 34 8.56 -11.51 -1.07
CA ILE A 34 8.81 -10.21 -0.45
C ILE A 34 10.00 -10.32 0.50
N GLU A 35 10.83 -9.28 0.54
CA GLU A 35 11.92 -9.18 1.52
C GLU A 35 11.35 -9.05 2.93
N GLU A 36 11.96 -9.72 3.92
CA GLU A 36 11.52 -9.67 5.32
C GLU A 36 11.40 -8.22 5.82
N ALA A 37 12.36 -7.35 5.50
CA ALA A 37 12.31 -5.93 5.86
C ALA A 37 11.06 -5.21 5.33
N ALA A 38 10.60 -5.57 4.12
CA ALA A 38 9.37 -5.03 3.54
C ALA A 38 8.12 -5.67 4.16
N ALA A 39 8.17 -6.97 4.46
CA ALA A 39 7.07 -7.67 5.11
C ALA A 39 6.81 -7.15 6.55
N LEU A 40 7.85 -6.67 7.24
CA LEU A 40 7.73 -6.07 8.58
C LEU A 40 6.94 -4.74 8.62
N LEU A 41 6.63 -4.15 7.46
CA LEU A 41 5.67 -3.04 7.39
C LEU A 41 4.24 -3.47 7.74
N SER A 42 3.95 -4.79 7.66
CA SER A 42 2.70 -5.40 8.07
C SER A 42 2.87 -6.06 9.44
N LYS A 43 2.06 -5.64 10.42
CA LYS A 43 2.06 -6.27 11.75
C LYS A 43 1.53 -7.70 11.73
N THR A 44 0.59 -7.95 10.83
CA THR A 44 0.03 -9.30 10.62
C THR A 44 1.11 -10.23 10.06
N LEU A 45 1.88 -9.79 9.05
CA LEU A 45 2.98 -10.58 8.53
C LEU A 45 4.09 -10.74 9.57
N GLU A 46 4.50 -9.68 10.28
CA GLU A 46 5.46 -9.77 11.39
C GLU A 46 5.09 -10.89 12.38
N SER A 47 3.84 -10.97 12.78
CA SER A 47 3.34 -12.02 13.70
C SER A 47 3.35 -13.43 13.10
N MET A 48 3.22 -13.55 11.77
CA MET A 48 3.24 -14.82 11.04
C MET A 48 4.65 -15.30 10.69
N ILE A 49 5.61 -14.38 10.67
CA ILE A 49 7.02 -14.65 10.39
C ILE A 49 7.68 -15.14 11.69
N GLY A 50 7.61 -16.46 11.93
CA GLY A 50 8.34 -17.11 13.01
C GLY A 50 9.86 -17.21 12.76
N GLU A 51 10.61 -17.72 13.75
CA GLU A 51 12.08 -17.86 13.68
C GLU A 51 12.58 -18.76 12.53
N ASN A 52 11.73 -19.57 11.88
CA ASN A 52 12.12 -20.53 10.84
C ASN A 52 11.21 -20.53 9.59
N CYS A 53 10.78 -19.36 9.11
CA CYS A 53 9.95 -19.24 7.89
C CYS A 53 10.73 -19.45 6.56
N ALA A 54 11.55 -20.50 6.47
CA ALA A 54 12.18 -20.91 5.22
C ALA A 54 11.42 -22.10 4.63
N GLY A 55 10.36 -21.84 3.86
CA GLY A 55 9.84 -22.81 2.89
C GLY A 55 8.32 -22.94 2.74
N THR A 56 7.52 -22.50 3.71
CA THR A 56 6.05 -22.58 3.59
C THR A 56 5.45 -21.22 3.26
N PRO A 57 4.69 -21.09 2.15
CA PRO A 57 4.08 -19.81 1.79
C PRO A 57 2.98 -19.43 2.79
N ILE A 58 2.97 -18.16 3.21
CA ILE A 58 1.95 -17.58 4.08
C ILE A 58 0.66 -17.39 3.27
N PRO A 59 -0.45 -18.07 3.59
CA PRO A 59 -1.69 -17.94 2.85
C PRO A 59 -2.47 -16.69 3.23
N LEU A 60 -2.90 -15.93 2.22
CA LEU A 60 -3.71 -14.71 2.32
C LEU A 60 -5.03 -14.92 1.56
N PRO A 61 -5.98 -15.69 2.13
CA PRO A 61 -7.17 -16.17 1.42
C PRO A 61 -8.19 -15.08 1.07
N ASN A 62 -8.03 -13.87 1.61
CA ASN A 62 -8.94 -12.75 1.37
C ASN A 62 -8.38 -11.71 0.38
N ILE A 63 -7.18 -11.91 -0.15
CA ILE A 63 -6.51 -10.94 -1.02
C ILE A 63 -6.26 -11.58 -2.39
N ALA A 64 -6.86 -11.02 -3.44
CA ALA A 64 -6.63 -11.45 -4.81
C ALA A 64 -5.18 -11.18 -5.25
N GLY A 65 -4.65 -11.97 -6.18
CA GLY A 65 -3.25 -11.88 -6.60
C GLY A 65 -2.87 -10.51 -7.15
N LYS A 66 -3.77 -9.86 -7.92
CA LYS A 66 -3.56 -8.49 -8.42
C LYS A 66 -3.33 -7.50 -7.28
N ILE A 67 -4.13 -7.59 -6.22
CA ILE A 67 -4.05 -6.67 -5.07
C ILE A 67 -2.83 -7.00 -4.23
N LEU A 68 -2.55 -8.29 -4.01
CA LEU A 68 -1.37 -8.72 -3.28
C LEU A 68 -0.07 -8.27 -3.98
N ALA A 69 -0.02 -8.32 -5.31
CA ALA A 69 1.12 -7.82 -6.08
C ALA A 69 1.39 -6.33 -5.78
N GLY A 70 0.36 -5.49 -5.81
CA GLY A 70 0.49 -4.07 -5.49
C GLY A 70 0.86 -3.80 -4.03
N VAL A 71 0.35 -4.60 -3.08
CA VAL A 71 0.75 -4.51 -1.67
C VAL A 71 2.24 -4.86 -1.50
N VAL A 72 2.71 -5.91 -2.18
CA VAL A 72 4.14 -6.29 -2.15
C VAL A 72 5.00 -5.16 -2.73
N GLU A 73 4.61 -4.59 -3.86
CA GLU A 73 5.29 -3.45 -4.47
C GLU A 73 5.35 -2.25 -3.53
N PHE A 74 4.22 -1.88 -2.91
CA PHE A 74 4.13 -0.80 -1.93
C PHE A 74 5.09 -1.01 -0.77
N CYS A 75 5.06 -2.19 -0.16
CA CYS A 75 5.93 -2.52 0.97
C CYS A 75 7.41 -2.51 0.57
N SER A 76 7.75 -3.06 -0.59
CA SER A 76 9.12 -3.04 -1.11
C SER A 76 9.61 -1.61 -1.33
N LYS A 77 8.75 -0.73 -1.88
CA LYS A 77 9.11 0.67 -2.11
C LYS A 77 9.30 1.44 -0.79
N HIS A 78 8.44 1.21 0.20
CA HIS A 78 8.50 1.88 1.50
C HIS A 78 9.63 1.37 2.41
N ALA A 79 10.15 0.17 2.15
CA ALA A 79 11.32 -0.36 2.84
C ALA A 79 12.65 0.04 2.18
N GLU A 80 12.63 0.70 1.03
CA GLU A 80 13.83 1.11 0.30
C GLU A 80 14.59 2.21 1.06
N ALA A 81 15.80 1.89 1.51
CA ALA A 81 16.64 2.85 2.20
C ALA A 81 17.17 3.92 1.22
N GLY A 82 17.12 5.18 1.65
CA GLY A 82 17.70 6.30 0.89
C GLY A 82 16.75 6.98 -0.11
N VAL A 83 15.48 6.58 -0.16
CA VAL A 83 14.44 7.34 -0.86
C VAL A 83 14.08 8.57 -0.04
N ASP A 84 14.11 9.75 -0.66
CA ASP A 84 13.66 10.97 0.00
C ASP A 84 12.13 11.04 0.07
N ALA A 85 11.63 11.78 1.04
CA ALA A 85 10.20 11.84 1.32
C ALA A 85 9.37 12.48 0.19
N GLU A 86 9.97 13.31 -0.67
CA GLU A 86 9.25 13.95 -1.77
C GLU A 86 9.05 12.97 -2.93
N SER A 87 10.11 12.25 -3.29
CA SER A 87 10.05 11.16 -4.27
C SER A 87 9.09 10.06 -3.84
N LEU A 88 9.07 9.70 -2.55
CA LEU A 88 8.15 8.69 -2.03
C LEU A 88 6.69 9.15 -2.15
N ARG A 89 6.37 10.39 -1.77
CA ARG A 89 5.01 10.95 -1.91
C ARG A 89 4.55 11.05 -3.36
N ALA A 90 5.45 11.38 -4.29
CA ALA A 90 5.12 11.42 -5.71
C ALA A 90 4.78 10.02 -6.24
N TRP A 91 5.54 9.01 -5.82
CA TRP A 91 5.25 7.62 -6.14
C TRP A 91 3.93 7.15 -5.50
N ASP A 92 3.67 7.50 -4.23
CA ASP A 92 2.42 7.18 -3.53
C ASP A 92 1.20 7.72 -4.27
N ALA A 93 1.28 8.96 -4.75
CA ALA A 93 0.21 9.59 -5.52
C ALA A 93 -0.06 8.87 -6.85
N GLU A 94 0.97 8.36 -7.52
CA GLU A 94 0.83 7.55 -8.74
C GLU A 94 0.29 6.15 -8.42
N PHE A 95 0.77 5.53 -7.33
CA PHE A 95 0.38 4.19 -6.90
C PHE A 95 -1.13 4.10 -6.59
N VAL A 96 -1.69 5.11 -5.93
CA VAL A 96 -3.14 5.17 -5.62
C VAL A 96 -3.98 5.82 -6.72
N ALA A 97 -3.37 6.25 -7.83
CA ALA A 97 -4.08 6.74 -9.02
C ALA A 97 -4.66 5.57 -9.86
N VAL A 98 -5.41 4.70 -9.19
CA VAL A 98 -6.10 3.53 -9.76
C VAL A 98 -7.62 3.75 -9.76
N ASP A 99 -8.37 2.82 -10.34
CA ASP A 99 -9.82 2.84 -10.24
C ASP A 99 -10.30 2.64 -8.79
N GLN A 100 -11.51 3.13 -8.48
CA GLN A 100 -12.06 3.10 -7.12
C GLN A 100 -12.13 1.67 -6.54
N ALA A 101 -12.49 0.68 -7.34
CA ALA A 101 -12.61 -0.70 -6.86
C ALA A 101 -11.24 -1.22 -6.42
N THR A 102 -10.20 -1.02 -7.25
CA THR A 102 -8.83 -1.35 -6.88
C THR A 102 -8.36 -0.57 -5.64
N LEU A 103 -8.69 0.72 -5.51
CA LEU A 103 -8.35 1.53 -4.32
C LEU A 103 -9.02 0.98 -3.05
N PHE A 104 -10.31 0.63 -3.11
CA PHE A 104 -11.02 0.03 -1.97
C PHE A 104 -10.46 -1.35 -1.61
N ASP A 105 -10.06 -2.15 -2.60
CA ASP A 105 -9.39 -3.42 -2.36
C ASP A 105 -8.03 -3.23 -1.68
N TYR A 106 -7.25 -2.20 -2.05
CA TYR A 106 -6.02 -1.85 -1.33
C TYR A 106 -6.29 -1.42 0.12
N ILE A 107 -7.31 -0.59 0.36
CA ILE A 107 -7.71 -0.16 1.72
C ILE A 107 -8.08 -1.38 2.58
N GLN A 108 -8.89 -2.30 2.03
CA GLN A 108 -9.28 -3.52 2.73
C GLN A 108 -8.09 -4.44 3.00
N ALA A 109 -7.20 -4.63 2.01
CA ALA A 109 -5.98 -5.42 2.18
C ALA A 109 -5.05 -4.81 3.22
N ALA A 110 -4.86 -3.49 3.20
CA ALA A 110 -4.04 -2.75 4.16
C ALA A 110 -4.59 -2.86 5.59
N ASN A 111 -5.91 -2.78 5.75
CA ASN A 111 -6.56 -2.99 7.04
C ASN A 111 -6.39 -4.44 7.53
N PHE A 112 -6.55 -5.44 6.65
CA PHE A 112 -6.38 -6.85 7.01
C PHE A 112 -4.94 -7.20 7.38
N LEU A 113 -3.96 -6.67 6.64
CA LEU A 113 -2.53 -6.88 6.87
C LEU A 113 -1.95 -5.92 7.93
N GLU A 114 -2.77 -5.01 8.47
CA GLU A 114 -2.34 -3.99 9.42
C GLU A 114 -1.11 -3.20 8.92
N ILE A 115 -1.22 -2.63 7.72
CA ILE A 115 -0.22 -1.74 7.11
C ILE A 115 -0.74 -0.29 7.25
N PRO A 116 -0.37 0.44 8.32
CA PRO A 116 -1.00 1.72 8.63
C PRO A 116 -0.77 2.78 7.55
N THR A 117 0.43 2.83 6.97
CA THR A 117 0.80 3.82 5.95
C THR A 117 -0.02 3.68 4.66
N LEU A 118 -0.24 2.44 4.19
CA LEU A 118 -1.09 2.19 3.03
C LEU A 118 -2.56 2.49 3.33
N LEU A 119 -3.03 2.15 4.54
CA LEU A 119 -4.39 2.45 4.96
C LEU A 119 -4.65 3.96 5.04
N GLU A 120 -3.72 4.71 5.63
CA GLU A 120 -3.78 6.18 5.70
C GLU A 120 -3.76 6.81 4.32
N LEU A 121 -2.86 6.38 3.43
CA LEU A 121 -2.77 6.86 2.05
C LEU A 121 -4.09 6.63 1.29
N GLY A 122 -4.66 5.43 1.40
CA GLY A 122 -5.94 5.10 0.76
C GLY A 122 -7.09 5.94 1.32
N CYS A 123 -7.20 6.06 2.64
CA CYS A 123 -8.22 6.88 3.30
C CYS A 123 -8.10 8.36 2.93
N GLN A 124 -6.88 8.90 2.88
CA GLN A 124 -6.61 10.27 2.48
C GLN A 124 -7.02 10.51 1.02
N THR A 125 -6.69 9.57 0.12
CA THR A 125 -7.10 9.64 -1.29
C THR A 125 -8.62 9.70 -1.43
N VAL A 126 -9.36 8.86 -0.69
CA VAL A 126 -10.83 8.90 -0.66
C VAL A 126 -11.34 10.23 -0.09
N ALA A 127 -10.72 10.75 0.97
CA ALA A 127 -11.09 12.05 1.53
C ALA A 127 -10.88 13.20 0.53
N ASP A 128 -9.78 13.18 -0.23
CA ASP A 128 -9.50 14.18 -1.26
C ASP A 128 -10.45 14.08 -2.46
N MET A 129 -10.94 12.87 -2.78
CA MET A 129 -12.02 12.70 -3.77
C MET A 129 -13.34 13.30 -3.32
N ILE A 130 -13.62 13.34 -2.01
CA ILE A 130 -14.85 13.91 -1.42
C ILE A 130 -14.73 15.43 -1.26
N LYS A 131 -13.52 15.93 -0.99
CA LYS A 131 -13.26 17.33 -0.69
C LYS A 131 -13.72 18.25 -1.81
N GLY A 132 -14.55 19.23 -1.46
CA GLY A 132 -15.07 20.23 -2.40
C GLY A 132 -16.17 19.73 -3.33
N LYS A 133 -16.66 18.48 -3.16
CA LYS A 133 -17.84 17.98 -3.86
C LYS A 133 -19.10 18.20 -3.05
N THR A 134 -20.19 18.47 -3.74
CA THR A 134 -21.54 18.50 -3.16
C THR A 134 -22.03 17.08 -2.85
N PRO A 135 -23.02 16.91 -1.95
CA PRO A 135 -23.60 15.60 -1.65
C PRO A 135 -24.09 14.84 -2.89
N ASP A 136 -24.71 15.51 -3.86
CA ASP A 136 -25.13 14.93 -5.14
C ASP A 136 -23.95 14.41 -5.97
N GLU A 137 -22.85 15.16 -6.02
CA GLU A 137 -21.65 14.75 -6.75
C GLU A 137 -20.97 13.56 -6.08
N ILE A 138 -20.94 13.53 -4.74
CA ILE A 138 -20.43 12.38 -3.97
C ILE A 138 -21.27 11.15 -4.28
N GLN A 139 -22.61 11.26 -4.27
CA GLN A 139 -23.49 10.15 -4.60
C GLN A 139 -23.24 9.61 -6.01
N LYS A 140 -23.00 10.48 -6.99
CA LYS A 140 -22.65 10.08 -8.36
C LYS A 140 -21.28 9.42 -8.44
N VAL A 141 -20.27 9.99 -7.77
CA VAL A 141 -18.88 9.48 -7.81
C VAL A 141 -18.77 8.10 -7.18
N PHE A 142 -19.45 7.86 -6.07
CA PHE A 142 -19.42 6.58 -5.36
C PHE A 142 -20.59 5.65 -5.73
N ASN A 143 -21.39 6.04 -6.75
CA ASN A 143 -22.57 5.29 -7.21
C ASN A 143 -23.51 4.89 -6.05
N ILE A 144 -23.66 5.79 -5.07
CA ILE A 144 -24.52 5.61 -3.91
C ILE A 144 -25.94 5.98 -4.33
N LYS A 145 -26.90 5.09 -4.09
CA LYS A 145 -28.31 5.37 -4.34
C LYS A 145 -28.76 6.49 -3.39
N ALA A 146 -29.28 7.59 -3.94
CA ALA A 146 -30.00 8.60 -3.16
C ALA A 146 -31.11 7.91 -2.36
N SER A 147 -30.90 7.76 -1.05
CA SER A 147 -31.82 7.08 -0.15
C SER A 147 -32.78 8.02 0.56
N PHE A 148 -32.58 9.33 0.42
CA PHE A 148 -33.39 10.35 1.08
C PHE A 148 -34.59 10.74 0.23
N THR A 149 -35.72 10.93 0.89
CA THR A 149 -36.88 11.60 0.29
C THR A 149 -36.61 13.11 0.20
N PRO A 150 -37.32 13.86 -0.68
CA PRO A 150 -37.14 15.31 -0.82
C PRO A 150 -37.33 16.08 0.50
N GLU A 151 -38.24 15.63 1.36
CA GLU A 151 -38.45 16.21 2.69
C GLU A 151 -37.27 15.96 3.64
N GLU A 152 -36.71 14.75 3.66
CA GLU A 152 -35.54 14.43 4.49
C GLU A 152 -34.29 15.18 4.01
N GLU A 153 -34.13 15.36 2.69
CA GLU A 153 -33.02 16.13 2.12
C GLU A 153 -33.12 17.62 2.46
N GLU A 154 -34.34 18.20 2.42
CA GLU A 154 -34.56 19.58 2.83
C GLU A 154 -34.28 19.79 4.32
N GLU A 155 -34.68 18.85 5.17
CA GLU A 155 -34.41 18.90 6.62
C GLU A 155 -32.92 18.73 6.92
N VAL A 156 -32.22 17.82 6.23
CA VAL A 156 -30.75 17.68 6.34
C VAL A 156 -30.04 18.96 5.88
N ARG A 157 -30.52 19.62 4.82
CA ARG A 157 -29.98 20.88 4.32
C ARG A 157 -30.24 22.06 5.26
N LYS A 158 -31.43 22.13 5.88
CA LYS A 158 -31.75 23.11 6.92
C LYS A 158 -30.95 22.89 8.20
N ALA A 159 -30.68 21.64 8.56
CA ALA A 159 -29.94 21.28 9.77
C ALA A 159 -28.41 21.46 9.61
N ASN A 160 -27.90 21.38 8.38
CA ASN A 160 -26.47 21.49 8.08
C ASN A 160 -26.12 22.63 7.12
N PRO A 161 -26.58 23.88 7.36
CA PRO A 161 -26.33 24.99 6.44
C PRO A 161 -24.83 25.25 6.24
N TRP A 162 -24.01 24.99 7.26
CA TRP A 162 -22.54 25.07 7.23
C TRP A 162 -21.88 24.14 6.19
N ALA A 163 -22.56 23.07 5.77
CA ALA A 163 -22.06 22.12 4.79
C ALA A 163 -22.37 22.53 3.34
N PHE A 164 -23.16 23.59 3.14
CA PHE A 164 -23.65 24.06 1.83
C PHE A 164 -23.33 25.54 1.53
N GLU A 165 -22.52 26.20 2.36
CA GLU A 165 -21.99 27.57 2.12
C GLU A 165 -20.72 27.58 1.26
#